data_AF-A0A9Q4KYB5-F1
#
_entry.id   AF-A0A9Q4KYB5-F1
#
_cell.length_a   1.000
_cell.length_b   1.000
_cell.length_c   1.000
_cell.angle_alpha   90.00
_cell.angle_beta   90.00
_cell.angle_gamma   90.00
#
_symmetry.space_group_name_H-M   'P 1'
#
loop_
_entity.id
_entity.type
_entity.pdbx_description
1 polymer ?
#
loop_
_entity_poly.entity_id
_entity_poly.type
_entity_poly.pdbx_seq_one_letter_code
_entity_poly.pdbx_strand_id
1 'polypeptide(L)' 'MQCSISECKEKAIETVQISFKETRNLCKEHIRLFKNKDKKHNPTFSKASDF' A
#
# COMPACT_ATOMS: atom_id res chain seq x y z
N MET A 1 10.59 10.16 -6.29
CA MET A 1 11.33 8.97 -5.85
C MET A 1 11.00 7.84 -6.79
N GLN A 2 12.01 7.17 -7.36
CA GLN A 2 11.88 6.01 -8.24
C GLN A 2 12.43 4.78 -7.51
N CYS A 3 11.89 4.43 -6.36
CA CYS A 3 12.23 3.16 -5.73
C CYS A 3 10.95 2.40 -5.38
N SER A 4 11.01 1.09 -5.59
CA SER A 4 9.96 0.15 -5.19
C SER A 4 10.14 -0.22 -3.73
N ILE A 5 9.07 -0.60 -3.04
CA ILE A 5 9.13 -1.13 -1.66
C ILE A 5 10.17 -2.28 -1.57
N SER A 6 10.19 -3.16 -2.58
CA SER A 6 11.10 -4.31 -2.67
C SER A 6 12.58 -3.93 -2.84
N GLU A 7 12.87 -2.73 -3.34
CA GLU A 7 14.22 -2.24 -3.63
C GLU A 7 14.66 -1.15 -2.64
N CYS A 8 13.82 -0.87 -1.64
CA CYS A 8 14.05 0.14 -0.63
C CYS A 8 15.18 -0.29 0.31
N LYS A 9 16.30 0.43 0.26
CA LYS A 9 17.44 0.24 1.16
C LYS A 9 17.35 1.05 2.46
N GLU A 10 16.33 1.92 2.57
CA GLU A 10 16.14 2.71 3.78
C GLU A 10 15.70 1.86 4.97
N LYS A 11 16.06 2.32 6.17
CA LYS A 11 15.67 1.65 7.40
C LYS A 11 14.15 1.64 7.52
N ALA A 12 13.58 0.44 7.62
CA ALA A 12 12.17 0.28 7.89
C ALA A 12 11.84 0.71 9.33
N ILE A 13 10.67 1.34 9.49
CA ILE A 13 10.20 1.86 10.78
C ILE A 13 8.83 1.30 11.18
N GLU A 14 8.06 0.74 10.24
CA GLU A 14 6.72 0.19 10.49
C GLU A 14 6.52 -1.08 9.63
N THR A 15 5.88 -2.09 10.20
CA THR A 15 5.41 -3.28 9.47
C THR A 15 3.95 -3.05 9.10
N VAL A 16 3.62 -3.08 7.81
CA VAL A 16 2.24 -2.94 7.33
C VAL A 16 1.78 -4.21 6.62
N GLN A 17 0.49 -4.49 6.70
CA GLN A 17 -0.15 -5.53 5.91
C GLN A 17 -0.52 -4.96 4.54
N ILE A 18 0.14 -5.44 3.47
CA ILE A 18 -0.14 -4.98 2.11
C ILE A 18 -1.25 -5.83 1.46
N SER A 19 -1.42 -7.07 1.92
CA SER A 19 -2.43 -8.00 1.41
C SER A 19 -2.81 -8.99 2.49
N PHE A 20 -3.92 -9.72 2.28
CA PHE A 20 -4.44 -10.69 3.26
C PHE A 20 -3.38 -11.67 3.79
N LYS A 21 -2.42 -12.07 2.95
CA LYS A 21 -1.34 -13.02 3.29
C LYS A 21 0.05 -12.39 3.38
N GLU A 22 0.20 -11.09 3.19
CA GLU A 22 1.51 -10.45 3.05
C GLU A 22 1.65 -9.20 3.90
N THR A 23 2.70 -9.19 4.72
CA THR A 23 3.16 -8.03 5.50
C THR A 23 4.55 -7.61 5.02
N ARG A 24 4.85 -6.31 5.01
CA ARG A 24 6.17 -5.77 4.70
C ARG A 24 6.59 -4.69 5.67
N ASN A 25 7.90 -4.58 5.84
CA ASN A 25 8.54 -3.52 6.59
C ASN A 25 8.78 -2.33 5.66
N LEU A 26 8.20 -1.18 5.98
CA LEU A 26 8.29 0.03 5.18
C LEU A 26 9.10 1.12 5.89
N CYS A 27 9.84 1.91 5.11
CA CYS A 27 10.41 3.16 5.58
C CYS A 27 9.36 4.27 5.63
N LYS A 28 9.72 5.42 6.23
CA LYS A 28 8.83 6.57 6.42
C LYS A 28 8.14 7.03 5.13
N GLU A 29 8.88 7.09 4.03
CA GLU A 29 8.37 7.56 2.74
C GLU A 29 7.39 6.55 2.13
N HIS A 30 7.73 5.26 2.17
CA HIS A 30 6.83 4.21 1.66
C HIS A 30 5.54 4.10 2.46
N ILE A 31 5.57 4.32 3.78
CA ILE A 31 4.35 4.39 4.61
C ILE A 31 3.45 5.54 4.14
N ARG A 32 4.04 6.71 3.87
CA ARG A 32 3.29 7.88 3.41
C ARG A 32 2.60 7.61 2.08
N LEU A 33 3.30 6.95 1.14
CA LEU A 33 2.73 6.55 -0.14
C LEU A 33 1.63 5.49 0.02
N PHE A 34 1.88 4.48 0.85
CA PHE A 34 0.92 3.41 1.14
C PHE A 34 -0.39 3.97 1.71
N LYS A 35 -0.33 4.78 2.77
CA LYS A 35 -1.51 5.40 3.39
C LYS A 35 -2.28 6.35 2.46
N ASN A 36 -1.60 6.92 1.47
CA ASN A 36 -2.24 7.82 0.51
C ASN A 36 -2.92 7.07 -0.65
N LYS A 37 -2.54 5.81 -0.90
CA LYS A 37 -3.16 4.97 -1.93
C LYS A 37 -4.61 4.65 -1.59
N ASP A 38 -4.90 4.30 -0.34
CA ASP A 38 -6.27 4.05 0.14
C ASP A 38 -7.17 5.30 0.03
N LYS A 39 -6.62 6.50 0.23
CA LYS A 39 -7.39 7.74 0.07
C LYS A 39 -7.77 8.05 -1.38
N LYS A 40 -6.97 7.59 -2.35
CA LYS A 40 -7.13 7.97 -3.76
C LYS A 40 -7.95 6.96 -4.56
N HIS A 41 -8.17 5.76 -4.02
CA HIS A 41 -8.89 4.70 -4.71
C HIS A 41 -9.88 4.06 -3.76
N ASN A 42 -11.09 4.63 -3.68
CA ASN A 42 -12.28 3.90 -3.26
C ASN A 42 -12.91 3.29 -4.53
N PRO A 43 -12.50 2.09 -4.97
CA PRO A 43 -13.20 1.43 -6.06
C PRO A 43 -14.65 1.23 -5.62
N THR A 44 -15.56 1.92 -6.30
CA THR A 44 -17.00 1.70 -6.13
C THR A 44 -17.29 0.38 -6.83
N PHE A 45 -17.30 -0.71 -6.08
CA PHE A 45 -17.68 -2.01 -6.59
C PHE A 45 -19.21 -2.06 -6.66
N SER A 46 -19.77 -1.87 -7.86
CA SER A 46 -21.16 -2.22 -8.13
C SER A 46 -21.28 -3.73 -8.32
N LYS A 47 -22.35 -4.35 -7.82
CA LYS A 47 -22.57 -5.78 -8.06
C LYS A 47 -23.02 -5.96 -9.50
N ALA A 48 -22.50 -6.99 -10.17
CA ALA A 48 -22.91 -7.33 -11.54
C ALA A 48 -24.39 -7.72 -11.64
N SER A 49 -25.04 -8.04 -10.51
CA SER A 49 -26.47 -8.31 -10.39
C SER A 49 -27.35 -7.06 -10.32
N ASP A 50 -26.76 -5.85 -10.28
CA ASP A 50 -27.49 -4.58 -10.38
C ASP A 50 -27.70 -4.13 -11.85
N PHE A 51 -27.34 -4.95 -12.84
CA PHE A 51 -27.45 -4.69 -14.28
C PHE A 51 -28.33 -5.73 -15.00
#